data_AF-A0A1E5TCG3-F1
#
_entry.id   AF-A0A1E5TCG3-F1
#
_cell.length_a   1.000
_cell.length_b   1.000
_cell.length_c   1.000
_cell.angle_alpha   90.00
_cell.angle_beta   90.00
_cell.angle_gamma   90.00
#
_symmetry.space_group_name_H-M   'P 1'
#
loop_
_entity.id
_entity.type
_entity.pdbx_description
1 polymer ?
#
loop_
_entity_poly.entity_id
_entity_poly.type
_entity_poly.pdbx_seq_one_letter_code
_entity_poly.pdbx_strand_id
1 'polypeptide(L)'
;MDIKLTEEEKIKILNSDDIFGIMQQILLRENKIDQNREHFWVIGLENNNRILFIELISLGSVNKTIAEPMEVFSFALQKRAVKIILCHNHPSGELKPSEGDKDISDRLIQVGIIVDTQVLDHLIITDKSYFSFADSGLLDELKTSTKYVPKYVLEQRIKKEASEIAEKKNTIEIAKQLKRNGVDNETIASSTGLSIEEVEKLRVRKK
;
A
#
# COMPACT_ATOMS: atom_id res chain seq x y z
N MET A 1 25.54 3.68 10.62
CA MET A 1 26.47 2.55 10.76
C MET A 1 25.97 1.48 9.80
N ASP A 2 26.66 1.21 8.69
CA ASP A 2 26.21 0.20 7.72
C ASP A 2 26.42 -1.21 8.31
N ILE A 3 25.33 -1.87 8.70
CA ILE A 3 25.35 -3.26 9.15
C ILE A 3 25.24 -4.15 7.90
N LYS A 4 26.26 -4.99 7.62
CA LYS A 4 26.19 -6.01 6.56
C LYS A 4 25.61 -7.30 7.13
N LEU A 5 24.49 -7.75 6.57
CA LEU A 5 23.81 -9.01 6.93
C LEU A 5 24.33 -10.18 6.08
N THR A 6 24.51 -11.36 6.67
CA THR A 6 24.78 -12.62 5.96
C THR A 6 23.52 -13.15 5.25
N GLU A 7 23.67 -14.12 4.34
CA GLU A 7 22.52 -14.72 3.65
C GLU A 7 21.55 -15.44 4.60
N GLU A 8 22.05 -16.05 5.68
CA GLU A 8 21.17 -16.67 6.70
C GLU A 8 20.46 -15.61 7.56
N GLU A 9 21.03 -14.42 7.70
CA GLU A 9 20.45 -13.28 8.44
C GLU A 9 19.54 -12.37 7.60
N LYS A 10 19.47 -12.58 6.27
CA LYS A 10 18.46 -11.92 5.41
C LYS A 10 17.10 -12.57 5.65
N ILE A 11 16.51 -12.23 6.80
CA ILE A 11 15.22 -12.69 7.27
C ILE A 11 14.18 -12.38 6.19
N LYS A 12 13.47 -13.41 5.75
CA LYS A 12 12.35 -13.28 4.82
C LYS A 12 11.11 -12.91 5.64
N ILE A 13 10.47 -11.82 5.24
CA ILE A 13 9.22 -11.36 5.85
C ILE A 13 8.03 -12.00 5.15
N LEU A 14 7.17 -12.65 5.93
CA LEU A 14 5.94 -13.28 5.45
C LEU A 14 4.71 -12.46 5.85
N ASN A 15 4.73 -11.84 7.03
CA ASN A 15 3.60 -11.08 7.57
C ASN A 15 4.06 -9.97 8.54
N SER A 16 3.09 -9.25 9.10
CA SER A 16 3.31 -8.16 10.06
C SER A 16 3.92 -8.63 11.38
N ASP A 17 3.64 -9.85 11.83
CA ASP A 17 4.20 -10.43 13.06
C ASP A 17 5.73 -10.58 12.97
N ASP A 18 6.26 -11.01 11.81
CA ASP A 18 7.70 -11.12 11.59
C ASP A 18 8.40 -9.76 11.76
N ILE A 19 7.79 -8.71 11.21
CA ILE A 19 8.33 -7.35 11.26
C ILE A 19 8.28 -6.83 12.68
N PHE A 20 7.14 -7.00 13.36
CA PHE A 20 6.99 -6.61 14.74
C PHE A 20 8.02 -7.29 15.63
N GLY A 21 8.22 -8.60 15.48
CA GLY A 21 9.21 -9.35 16.26
C GLY A 21 10.63 -8.78 16.13
N ILE A 22 11.04 -8.40 14.91
CA ILE A 22 12.34 -7.76 14.67
C ILE A 22 12.39 -6.35 15.27
N MET A 23 11.40 -5.52 14.98
CA MET A 23 11.38 -4.11 15.38
C MET A 23 11.21 -3.94 16.88
N GLN A 24 10.47 -4.82 17.55
CA GLN A 24 10.36 -4.86 19.01
C GLN A 24 11.73 -5.09 19.66
N GLN A 25 12.51 -6.05 19.13
CA GLN A 25 13.86 -6.31 19.65
C GLN A 25 14.80 -5.12 19.42
N ILE A 26 14.66 -4.41 18.30
CA ILE A 26 15.41 -3.17 18.04
C ILE A 26 15.02 -2.10 19.06
N LEU A 27 13.73 -1.82 19.22
CA LEU A 27 13.21 -0.82 20.17
C LEU A 27 13.64 -1.12 21.61
N LEU A 28 13.58 -2.38 22.06
CA LEU A 28 13.93 -2.76 23.42
C LEU A 28 15.44 -2.69 23.73
N ARG A 29 16.30 -2.67 22.69
CA ARG A 29 17.76 -2.48 22.85
C ARG A 29 18.16 -1.02 23.01
N GLU A 30 17.30 -0.09 22.61
CA GLU A 30 17.54 1.34 22.81
C GLU A 30 17.61 1.70 24.29
N ASN A 31 18.33 2.76 24.62
CA ASN A 31 18.38 3.26 25.99
C ASN A 31 17.00 3.79 26.41
N LYS A 32 16.68 3.73 27.72
CA LYS A 32 15.37 4.17 28.26
C LYS A 32 14.97 5.59 27.87
N ILE A 33 15.94 6.49 27.68
CA ILE A 33 15.68 7.88 27.27
C ILE A 33 15.15 7.90 25.84
N ASP A 34 15.77 7.13 24.94
CA ASP A 34 15.40 7.07 23.54
C ASP A 34 14.12 6.27 23.33
N GLN A 35 13.86 5.21 24.11
CA GLN A 35 12.57 4.51 24.09
C GLN A 35 11.34 5.42 24.35
N ASN A 36 11.54 6.54 25.06
CA ASN A 36 10.50 7.55 25.30
C ASN A 36 10.35 8.57 24.16
N ARG A 37 11.09 8.40 23.07
CA ARG A 37 11.02 9.20 21.85
C ARG A 37 10.33 8.42 20.74
N GLU A 38 9.72 9.16 19.83
CA GLU A 38 9.12 8.60 18.64
C GLU A 38 10.23 8.36 17.62
N HIS A 39 10.40 7.10 17.22
CA HIS A 39 11.32 6.69 16.19
C HIS A 39 10.52 6.35 14.95
N PHE A 40 11.05 6.73 13.79
CA PHE A 40 10.49 6.34 12.51
C PHE A 40 11.54 5.62 11.70
N TRP A 41 11.29 4.34 11.44
CA TRP A 41 12.15 3.46 10.68
C TRP A 41 11.57 3.17 9.29
N VAL A 42 12.48 2.87 8.38
CA VAL A 42 12.17 2.32 7.05
C VAL A 42 12.90 1.00 6.90
N ILE A 43 12.14 -0.04 6.58
CA ILE A 43 12.65 -1.36 6.26
C ILE A 43 12.63 -1.52 4.75
N GLY A 44 13.79 -1.62 4.11
CA GLY A 44 13.90 -1.88 2.68
C GLY A 44 13.89 -3.38 2.38
N LEU A 45 13.15 -3.79 1.36
CA LEU A 45 12.99 -5.19 0.98
C LEU A 45 13.41 -5.48 -0.46
N GLU A 46 13.90 -6.69 -0.68
CA GLU A 46 14.04 -7.32 -2.00
C GLU A 46 12.68 -7.80 -2.56
N ASN A 47 12.67 -8.18 -3.85
CA ASN A 47 11.48 -8.74 -4.50
C ASN A 47 10.94 -10.01 -3.80
N ASN A 48 11.80 -10.81 -3.19
CA ASN A 48 11.46 -12.02 -2.45
C ASN A 48 11.07 -11.77 -0.97
N ASN A 49 10.86 -10.51 -0.57
CA ASN A 49 10.59 -10.05 0.81
C ASN A 49 11.73 -10.24 1.82
N ARG A 50 12.97 -10.36 1.37
CA ARG A 50 14.13 -10.35 2.29
C ARG A 50 14.51 -8.94 2.65
N ILE A 51 14.85 -8.72 3.92
CA ILE A 51 15.33 -7.42 4.40
C ILE A 51 16.67 -7.08 3.77
N LEU A 52 16.74 -5.91 3.15
CA LEU A 52 17.97 -5.28 2.66
C LEU A 52 18.60 -4.38 3.72
N PHE A 53 17.77 -3.59 4.40
CA PHE A 53 18.19 -2.67 5.45
C PHE A 53 17.02 -2.32 6.37
N ILE A 54 17.36 -1.87 7.57
CA ILE A 54 16.47 -1.19 8.50
C ILE A 54 17.18 0.11 8.88
N GLU A 55 16.59 1.25 8.57
CA GLU A 55 17.20 2.56 8.82
C GLU A 55 16.28 3.41 9.70
N LEU A 56 16.85 4.03 10.73
CA LEU A 56 16.16 5.06 11.52
C LEU A 56 16.22 6.38 10.76
N ILE A 57 15.08 6.82 10.24
CA ILE A 57 14.97 8.06 9.47
C ILE A 57 14.87 9.27 10.38
N SER A 58 14.11 9.15 11.47
CA SER A 58 13.82 10.27 12.35
C SER A 58 13.70 9.83 13.80
N LEU A 59 14.20 10.69 14.68
CA LEU A 59 14.06 10.59 16.12
C LEU A 59 13.36 11.87 16.61
N GLY A 60 12.04 11.80 16.76
CA GLY A 60 11.18 12.92 17.13
C GLY A 60 11.01 13.08 18.64
N SER A 61 10.53 14.25 19.06
CA SER A 61 9.84 14.38 20.34
C SER A 61 8.37 14.00 20.17
N VAL A 62 7.67 13.78 21.29
CA VAL A 62 6.24 13.38 21.43
C VAL A 62 5.24 14.11 20.50
N ASN A 63 5.60 15.24 19.88
CA ASN A 63 4.69 16.10 19.13
C ASN A 63 4.90 16.16 17.60
N LYS A 64 6.00 15.63 17.04
CA LYS A 64 6.16 15.54 15.58
C LYS A 64 7.40 14.73 15.18
N THR A 65 7.17 13.63 14.47
CA THR A 65 8.18 12.98 13.63
C THR A 65 8.20 13.67 12.27
N ILE A 66 9.39 14.07 11.82
CA ILE A 66 9.61 14.54 10.44
C ILE A 66 10.12 13.34 9.66
N ALA A 67 9.24 12.69 8.91
CA ALA A 67 9.61 11.65 7.95
C ALA A 67 9.35 12.19 6.54
N GLU A 68 10.26 13.01 6.02
CA GLU A 68 10.07 13.58 4.68
C GLU A 68 10.32 12.51 3.59
N PRO A 69 9.56 12.51 2.48
CA PRO A 69 9.72 11.50 1.42
C PRO A 69 11.14 11.43 0.86
N MET A 70 11.84 12.56 0.77
CA MET A 70 13.23 12.59 0.30
C MET A 70 14.15 11.74 1.19
N GLU A 71 13.96 11.77 2.51
CA GLU A 71 14.78 11.02 3.47
C GLU A 71 14.42 9.53 3.44
N VAL A 72 13.12 9.23 3.44
CA VAL A 72 12.58 7.86 3.38
C VAL A 72 13.05 7.12 2.12
N PHE A 73 12.92 7.74 0.95
CA PHE A 73 13.22 7.08 -0.32
C PHE A 73 14.69 7.16 -0.73
N SER A 74 15.51 8.04 -0.13
CA SER A 74 16.95 8.13 -0.46
C SER A 74 17.65 6.78 -0.26
N PHE A 75 17.48 6.14 0.91
CA PHE A 75 18.08 4.84 1.19
C PHE A 75 17.49 3.73 0.34
N ALA A 76 16.16 3.71 0.16
CA ALA A 76 15.47 2.72 -0.64
C ALA A 76 16.00 2.70 -2.09
N LEU A 77 16.14 3.88 -2.70
CA LEU A 77 16.64 4.01 -4.06
C LEU A 77 18.14 3.69 -4.17
N GLN A 78 18.96 4.15 -3.22
CA GLN A 78 20.40 3.85 -3.20
C GLN A 78 20.68 2.35 -3.05
N LYS A 79 19.93 1.66 -2.19
CA LYS A 79 20.08 0.23 -1.92
C LYS A 79 19.23 -0.64 -2.87
N ARG A 80 18.55 -0.03 -3.86
CA ARG A 80 17.69 -0.70 -4.85
C ARG A 80 16.58 -1.56 -4.21
N ALA A 81 16.02 -1.10 -3.10
CA ALA A 81 14.83 -1.69 -2.54
C ALA A 81 13.65 -1.47 -3.50
N VAL A 82 12.93 -2.54 -3.78
CA VAL A 82 11.73 -2.53 -4.64
C VAL A 82 10.47 -2.26 -3.82
N LYS A 83 10.56 -2.51 -2.52
CA LYS A 83 9.48 -2.47 -1.55
C LYS A 83 10.03 -1.92 -0.25
N ILE A 84 9.23 -1.15 0.46
CA ILE A 84 9.55 -0.65 1.80
C ILE A 84 8.41 -0.92 2.76
N ILE A 85 8.75 -0.98 4.04
CA ILE A 85 7.80 -0.98 5.15
C ILE A 85 8.15 0.18 6.06
N LEU A 86 7.13 0.93 6.45
CA LEU A 86 7.24 2.02 7.40
C LEU A 86 6.99 1.44 8.80
N CYS A 87 7.73 1.90 9.80
CA CYS A 87 7.50 1.50 11.18
C CYS A 87 7.76 2.68 12.10
N HIS A 88 6.87 2.95 13.05
CA HIS A 88 7.17 3.89 14.13
C HIS A 88 6.64 3.38 15.46
N ASN A 89 7.25 3.81 16.56
CA ASN A 89 6.76 3.47 17.89
C ASN A 89 5.90 4.60 18.45
N HIS A 90 4.87 4.27 19.24
CA HIS A 90 4.17 5.24 20.09
C HIS A 90 4.66 5.07 21.54
N PRO A 91 5.47 6.00 22.08
CA PRO A 91 5.92 5.94 23.47
C PRO A 91 4.77 5.96 24.49
N SER A 92 3.62 6.49 24.10
CA SER A 92 2.39 6.52 24.90
C SER A 92 1.80 5.13 25.15
N GLY A 93 2.15 4.14 24.33
CA GLY A 93 1.56 2.80 24.35
C GLY A 93 0.22 2.69 23.61
N GLU A 94 -0.29 3.78 23.03
CA GLU A 94 -1.47 3.76 22.16
C GLU A 94 -1.09 3.18 20.79
N LEU A 95 -2.00 2.42 20.17
CA LEU A 95 -1.77 1.83 18.85
C LEU A 95 -2.66 2.43 17.76
N LYS A 96 -3.61 3.27 18.16
CA LYS A 96 -4.48 3.97 17.22
C LYS A 96 -3.67 4.97 16.38
N PRO A 97 -3.71 4.87 15.04
CA PRO A 97 -3.06 5.85 14.17
C PRO A 97 -3.67 7.23 14.36
N SER A 98 -2.79 8.23 14.55
CA SER A 98 -3.13 9.64 14.51
C SER A 98 -3.45 10.08 13.08
N GLU A 99 -4.05 11.27 12.94
CA GLU A 99 -4.23 11.87 11.61
C GLU A 99 -2.89 12.22 10.95
N GLY A 100 -1.86 12.51 11.75
CA GLY A 100 -0.49 12.70 11.25
C GLY A 100 0.08 11.41 10.65
N ASP A 101 -0.13 10.28 11.31
CA ASP A 101 0.34 8.97 10.84
C ASP A 101 -0.31 8.61 9.50
N LYS A 102 -1.63 8.82 9.37
CA LYS A 102 -2.36 8.61 8.12
C LYS A 102 -1.89 9.55 7.02
N ASP A 103 -1.70 10.81 7.34
CA ASP A 103 -1.27 11.83 6.38
C ASP A 103 0.11 11.54 5.80
N ILE A 104 1.09 11.19 6.66
CA ILE A 104 2.43 10.87 6.18
C ILE A 104 2.43 9.54 5.42
N SER A 105 1.64 8.56 5.87
CA SER A 105 1.47 7.29 5.16
C SER A 105 0.96 7.51 3.74
N ASP A 106 -0.12 8.29 3.57
CA ASP A 106 -0.66 8.63 2.26
C ASP A 106 0.42 9.24 1.37
N ARG A 107 1.10 10.28 1.87
CA ARG A 107 2.16 10.97 1.12
C ARG A 107 3.26 10.01 0.68
N LEU A 108 3.74 9.14 1.57
CA LEU A 108 4.79 8.17 1.27
C LEU A 108 4.30 7.06 0.32
N ILE A 109 3.06 6.61 0.42
CA ILE A 109 2.44 5.67 -0.51
C ILE A 109 2.41 6.27 -1.92
N GLN A 110 1.93 7.51 -2.08
CA GLN A 110 1.87 8.16 -3.40
C GLN A 110 3.27 8.36 -3.99
N VAL A 111 4.27 8.74 -3.18
CA VAL A 111 5.65 8.86 -3.64
C VAL A 111 6.21 7.49 -4.06
N GLY A 112 5.96 6.44 -3.27
CA GLY A 112 6.39 5.09 -3.57
C GLY A 112 5.85 4.56 -4.91
N ILE A 113 4.61 4.92 -5.25
CA ILE A 113 4.01 4.63 -6.57
C ILE A 113 4.76 5.36 -7.70
N ILE A 114 5.19 6.61 -7.48
CA ILE A 114 5.87 7.42 -8.50
C ILE A 114 7.30 6.93 -8.75
N VAL A 115 8.01 6.46 -7.72
CA VAL A 115 9.41 6.02 -7.81
C VAL A 115 9.56 4.49 -7.91
N ASP A 116 8.47 3.78 -8.21
CA ASP A 116 8.43 2.31 -8.33
C ASP A 116 9.02 1.58 -7.10
N THR A 117 8.76 2.12 -5.90
CA THR A 117 9.16 1.52 -4.61
C THR A 117 7.94 1.41 -3.71
N GLN A 118 7.29 0.25 -3.73
CA GLN A 118 5.99 0.08 -3.09
C GLN A 118 6.08 0.11 -1.56
N VAL A 119 5.23 0.91 -0.90
CA VAL A 119 4.97 0.79 0.55
C VAL A 119 4.06 -0.42 0.77
N LEU A 120 4.59 -1.48 1.39
CA LEU A 120 3.82 -2.71 1.66
C LEU A 120 2.98 -2.63 2.92
N ASP A 121 3.48 -1.92 3.92
CA ASP A 121 2.78 -1.76 5.19
C ASP A 121 3.34 -0.55 5.94
N HIS A 122 2.57 -0.08 6.93
CA HIS A 122 3.00 0.82 7.96
C HIS A 122 2.62 0.25 9.33
N LEU A 123 3.61 -0.05 10.16
CA LEU A 123 3.41 -0.53 11.52
C LEU A 123 3.52 0.60 12.53
N ILE A 124 2.57 0.64 13.46
CA ILE A 124 2.71 1.35 14.73
C ILE A 124 3.03 0.30 15.78
N ILE A 125 4.13 0.45 16.51
CA ILE A 125 4.57 -0.53 17.50
C ILE A 125 4.64 0.05 18.91
N THR A 126 4.49 -0.84 19.89
CA THR A 126 4.80 -0.61 21.31
C THR A 126 5.78 -1.68 21.78
N ASP A 127 6.11 -1.68 23.07
CA ASP A 127 6.93 -2.73 23.68
C ASP A 127 6.24 -4.11 23.67
N LYS A 128 4.92 -4.18 23.45
CA LYS A 128 4.12 -5.41 23.62
C LYS A 128 3.27 -5.81 22.43
N SER A 129 2.88 -4.86 21.59
CA SER A 129 1.93 -5.10 20.50
C SER A 129 2.14 -4.10 19.37
N TYR A 130 1.48 -4.33 18.24
CA TYR A 130 1.52 -3.47 17.07
C TYR A 130 0.14 -3.28 16.43
N PHE A 131 0.06 -2.31 15.53
CA PHE A 131 -1.02 -2.09 14.57
C PHE A 131 -0.41 -2.07 13.17
N SER A 132 -0.98 -2.85 12.25
CA SER A 132 -0.61 -2.86 10.83
C SER A 132 -1.68 -2.16 10.00
N PHE A 133 -1.26 -1.20 9.18
CA PHE A 133 -2.16 -0.52 8.24
C PHE A 133 -2.64 -1.47 7.14
N ALA A 134 -1.80 -2.41 6.71
CA ALA A 134 -2.15 -3.43 5.72
C ALA A 134 -3.22 -4.37 6.27
N ASP A 135 -3.01 -4.95 7.45
CA ASP A 135 -3.94 -5.90 8.05
C ASP A 135 -5.28 -5.25 8.44
N SER A 136 -5.27 -3.95 8.75
CA SER A 136 -6.50 -3.21 9.07
C SER A 136 -7.28 -2.75 7.83
N GLY A 137 -6.73 -2.89 6.62
CA GLY A 137 -7.29 -2.34 5.38
C GLY A 137 -7.10 -0.83 5.19
N LEU A 138 -6.45 -0.14 6.14
CA LEU A 138 -6.21 1.31 6.06
C LEU A 138 -5.21 1.66 4.96
N LEU A 139 -4.24 0.78 4.70
CA LEU A 139 -3.29 0.97 3.61
C LEU A 139 -4.00 1.04 2.24
N ASP A 140 -4.98 0.18 2.02
CA ASP A 140 -5.73 0.14 0.75
C ASP A 140 -6.64 1.36 0.58
N GLU A 141 -7.24 1.85 1.67
CA GLU A 141 -7.94 3.13 1.68
C GLU A 141 -7.00 4.26 1.23
N LEU A 142 -5.82 4.37 1.85
CA LEU A 142 -4.86 5.45 1.55
C LEU A 142 -4.27 5.36 0.14
N LYS A 143 -4.11 4.17 -0.44
CA LYS A 143 -3.70 4.03 -1.86
C LYS A 143 -4.67 4.70 -2.83
N THR A 144 -5.96 4.77 -2.48
CA THR A 144 -6.99 5.42 -3.31
C THR A 144 -7.09 6.93 -3.10
N SER A 145 -6.35 7.49 -2.14
CA SER A 145 -6.31 8.92 -1.88
C SER A 145 -5.90 9.71 -3.13
N THR A 146 -6.46 10.92 -3.25
CA THR A 146 -6.13 11.89 -4.29
C THR A 146 -5.29 13.05 -3.75
N LYS A 147 -5.05 13.11 -2.43
CA LYS A 147 -4.47 14.28 -1.73
C LYS A 147 -3.07 14.62 -2.21
N TYR A 148 -2.20 13.62 -2.33
CA TYR A 148 -0.79 13.78 -2.73
C TYR A 148 -0.52 13.32 -4.17
N VAL A 149 -1.57 13.09 -4.95
CA VAL A 149 -1.43 12.61 -6.34
C VAL A 149 -1.19 13.80 -7.28
N PRO A 150 -0.12 13.77 -8.10
CA PRO A 150 0.09 14.81 -9.09
C PRO A 150 -1.07 14.91 -10.08
N LYS A 151 -1.42 16.14 -10.48
CA LYS A 151 -2.57 16.42 -11.36
C LYS A 151 -2.57 15.58 -12.65
N TYR A 152 -1.42 15.45 -13.30
CA TYR A 152 -1.30 14.68 -14.55
C TYR A 152 -1.61 13.18 -14.35
N VAL A 153 -1.30 12.62 -13.16
CA VAL A 153 -1.63 11.23 -12.82
C VAL A 153 -3.14 11.09 -12.61
N LEU A 154 -3.78 12.06 -11.96
CA LEU A 154 -5.24 12.08 -11.81
C LEU A 154 -5.95 12.16 -13.17
N GLU A 155 -5.49 13.04 -14.06
CA GLU A 155 -6.03 13.15 -15.42
C GLU A 155 -5.90 11.83 -16.20
N GLN A 156 -4.77 11.14 -16.06
CA GLN A 156 -4.57 9.82 -16.65
C GLN A 156 -5.51 8.76 -16.05
N ARG A 157 -5.71 8.74 -14.72
CA ARG A 157 -6.66 7.83 -14.04
C ARG A 157 -8.09 8.06 -14.55
N ILE A 158 -8.54 9.32 -14.58
CA ILE A 158 -9.88 9.69 -15.08
C ILE A 158 -10.06 9.28 -16.54
N LYS A 159 -9.05 9.52 -17.39
CA LYS A 159 -9.11 9.13 -18.81
C LYS A 159 -9.20 7.61 -18.97
N LYS A 160 -8.44 6.85 -18.16
CA LYS A 160 -8.47 5.39 -18.17
C LYS A 160 -9.84 4.86 -17.73
N GLU A 161 -10.36 5.35 -16.60
CA GLU A 161 -11.69 4.98 -16.10
C GLU A 161 -12.80 5.32 -17.11
N ALA A 162 -12.74 6.51 -17.73
CA ALA A 162 -13.70 6.89 -18.77
C ALA A 162 -13.64 5.94 -19.98
N SER A 163 -12.45 5.49 -20.39
CA SER A 163 -12.26 4.50 -21.46
C SER A 163 -12.86 3.14 -21.07
N GLU A 164 -12.57 2.65 -19.88
CA GLU A 164 -13.09 1.38 -19.36
C GLU A 164 -14.63 1.41 -19.25
N ILE A 165 -15.20 2.53 -18.80
CA ILE A 165 -16.66 2.72 -18.76
C ILE A 165 -17.25 2.73 -20.18
N ALA A 166 -16.60 3.37 -21.14
CA ALA A 166 -17.06 3.42 -22.53
C ALA A 166 -17.02 2.02 -23.19
N GLU A 167 -15.94 1.28 -23.01
CA GLU A 167 -15.79 -0.11 -23.46
C GLU A 167 -16.87 -1.00 -22.85
N LYS A 168 -17.06 -0.96 -21.52
CA LYS A 168 -18.10 -1.73 -20.84
C LYS A 168 -19.50 -1.37 -21.33
N LYS A 169 -19.78 -0.09 -21.58
CA LYS A 169 -21.06 0.35 -22.16
C LYS A 169 -21.27 -0.22 -23.57
N ASN A 170 -20.25 -0.21 -24.41
CA ASN A 170 -20.32 -0.76 -25.77
C ASN A 170 -20.59 -2.28 -25.73
N THR A 171 -19.86 -3.03 -24.89
CA THR A 171 -20.07 -4.47 -24.69
C THR A 171 -21.50 -4.76 -24.24
N ILE A 172 -22.04 -3.99 -23.30
CA ILE A 172 -23.43 -4.12 -22.84
C ILE A 172 -24.43 -3.81 -23.96
N GLU A 173 -24.14 -2.83 -24.82
CA GLU A 173 -25.02 -2.47 -25.94
C GLU A 173 -25.07 -3.55 -27.02
N ILE A 174 -23.92 -4.13 -27.38
CA ILE A 174 -23.81 -5.29 -28.29
C ILE A 174 -24.61 -6.48 -27.71
N ALA A 175 -24.41 -6.80 -26.43
CA ALA A 175 -25.14 -7.88 -25.77
C ALA A 175 -26.67 -7.66 -25.80
N LYS A 176 -27.13 -6.43 -25.58
CA LYS A 176 -28.56 -6.08 -25.71
C LYS A 176 -29.07 -6.24 -27.13
N GLN A 177 -28.30 -5.89 -28.16
CA GLN A 177 -28.71 -6.07 -29.55
C GLN A 177 -28.85 -7.57 -29.89
N LEU A 178 -27.85 -8.39 -29.55
CA LEU A 178 -27.91 -9.84 -29.77
C LEU A 178 -29.12 -10.48 -29.05
N LYS A 179 -29.39 -10.06 -27.82
CA LYS A 179 -30.55 -10.54 -27.04
C LYS A 179 -31.90 -10.12 -27.66
N ARG A 180 -31.98 -8.92 -28.26
CA ARG A 180 -33.18 -8.50 -29.03
C ARG A 180 -33.38 -9.32 -30.29
N ASN A 181 -32.29 -9.75 -30.92
CA ASN A 181 -32.30 -10.58 -32.12
C ASN A 181 -32.56 -12.06 -31.83
N GLY A 182 -32.78 -12.43 -30.57
CA GLY A 182 -33.12 -13.80 -30.17
C GLY A 182 -31.93 -14.75 -30.04
N VAL A 183 -30.71 -14.23 -30.01
CA VAL A 183 -29.51 -15.04 -29.71
C VAL A 183 -29.58 -15.52 -28.25
N ASP A 184 -29.21 -16.77 -28.01
CA ASP A 184 -29.23 -17.37 -26.68
C ASP A 184 -28.16 -16.74 -25.76
N ASN A 185 -28.40 -16.83 -24.44
CA ASN A 185 -27.55 -16.15 -23.46
C ASN A 185 -26.12 -16.73 -23.41
N GLU A 186 -25.93 -18.03 -23.70
CA GLU A 186 -24.61 -18.67 -23.67
C GLU A 186 -23.74 -18.15 -24.81
N THR A 187 -24.30 -18.06 -26.02
CA THR A 187 -23.63 -17.50 -27.20
C THR A 187 -23.29 -16.02 -26.99
N ILE A 188 -24.17 -15.24 -26.36
CA ILE A 188 -23.90 -13.83 -26.04
C ILE A 188 -22.77 -13.70 -25.01
N ALA A 189 -22.78 -14.50 -23.95
CA ALA A 189 -21.74 -14.51 -22.93
C ALA A 189 -20.37 -14.86 -23.56
N SER A 190 -20.31 -15.92 -24.36
CA SER A 190 -19.10 -16.33 -25.06
C SER A 190 -18.59 -15.26 -26.05
N SER A 191 -19.47 -14.51 -26.70
CA SER A 191 -19.10 -13.55 -27.74
C SER A 191 -18.71 -12.17 -27.19
N THR A 192 -19.28 -11.79 -26.04
CA THR A 192 -19.10 -10.45 -25.45
C THR A 192 -18.15 -10.45 -24.25
N GLY A 193 -17.82 -11.63 -23.72
CA GLY A 193 -17.01 -11.77 -22.51
C GLY A 193 -17.75 -11.44 -21.21
N LEU A 194 -19.07 -11.19 -21.28
CA LEU A 194 -19.93 -11.03 -20.12
C LEU A 194 -20.23 -12.39 -19.48
N SER A 195 -20.44 -12.40 -18.16
CA SER A 195 -20.99 -13.57 -17.49
C SER A 195 -22.44 -13.84 -17.91
N ILE A 196 -22.87 -15.10 -17.83
CA ILE A 196 -24.26 -15.49 -18.14
C ILE A 196 -25.25 -14.70 -17.27
N GLU A 197 -24.94 -14.51 -15.98
CA GLU A 197 -25.77 -13.71 -15.08
C GLU A 197 -25.90 -12.24 -15.53
N GLU A 198 -24.82 -11.63 -16.00
CA GLU A 198 -24.86 -10.25 -16.51
C GLU A 198 -25.78 -10.16 -17.72
N VAL A 199 -25.66 -11.13 -18.65
CA VAL A 199 -26.51 -11.21 -19.86
C VAL A 199 -27.97 -11.42 -19.48
N GLU A 200 -28.28 -12.29 -18.52
CA GLU A 200 -29.66 -12.54 -18.04
C GLU A 200 -30.31 -11.27 -17.48
N LYS A 201 -29.56 -10.53 -16.65
CA LYS A 201 -30.01 -9.26 -16.03
C LYS A 201 -30.23 -8.14 -17.06
N LEU A 202 -29.74 -8.26 -18.29
CA LEU A 202 -30.00 -7.27 -19.35
C LEU A 202 -31.49 -7.21 -19.71
N ARG A 203 -32.12 -6.08 -19.40
CA ARG A 203 -33.48 -5.76 -19.86
C ARG A 203 -33.45 -5.25 -21.30
N VAL A 204 -34.23 -5.90 -22.16
CA VAL A 204 -34.45 -5.52 -23.56
C VAL A 204 -35.94 -5.49 -23.85
N ARG A 205 -36.42 -4.40 -24.45
CA ARG A 205 -37.77 -4.36 -25.04
C ARG A 205 -37.75 -5.26 -26.28
N LYS A 206 -38.62 -6.27 -26.31
CA LYS A 206 -38.92 -7.02 -27.55
C LYS A 206 -39.59 -6.05 -28.53
N LYS A 207 -39.20 -6.11 -29.80
CA LYS A 207 -39.95 -5.48 -30.88
C LYS A 207 -41.28 -6.19 -31.06
#